data_AF-A0A0P9Y4I7-F1
#
_entry.id   AF-A0A0P9Y4I7-F1
#
_cell.length_a   1.000
_cell.length_b   1.000
_cell.length_c   1.000
_cell.angle_alpha   90.00
_cell.angle_beta   90.00
_cell.angle_gamma   90.00
#
_symmetry.space_group_name_H-M   'P 1'
#
loop_
_entity.id
_entity.type
_entity.pdbx_description
1 polymer ?
#
loop_
_entity_poly.entity_id
_entity_poly.type
_entity_poly.pdbx_seq_one_letter_code
_entity_poly.pdbx_strand_id
1 'polypeptide(L)'
;MFAVHCVFAGTHLTRSGNKVTKEELRAELERQEQRFKDVYGGEITTYAAQPEPERKPWRKRASLRDQAFKEELQKMEQDLKQES
;
A
#
# COMPACT_ATOMS: atom_id res chain seq x y z
N MET A 1 12.75 7.67 32.86
CA MET A 1 13.71 8.80 32.88
C MET A 1 14.46 8.78 31.56
N PHE A 2 14.22 9.78 30.72
CA PHE A 2 14.74 9.92 29.36
C PHE A 2 16.20 10.41 29.35
N ALA A 3 17.01 9.90 28.42
CA ALA A 3 18.11 10.61 27.71
C ALA A 3 18.71 9.59 26.71
N VAL A 4 18.33 9.55 25.43
CA VAL A 4 18.63 10.48 24.33
C VAL A 4 20.08 10.35 23.84
N HIS A 5 20.17 9.85 22.59
CA HIS A 5 21.22 10.01 21.57
C HIS A 5 22.54 9.24 21.71
N CYS A 6 22.76 8.33 20.76
CA CYS A 6 23.73 8.61 19.70
C CYS A 6 23.39 7.81 18.43
N VAL A 7 23.37 8.50 17.29
CA VAL A 7 23.18 7.98 15.93
C VAL A 7 24.49 7.35 15.48
N PHE A 8 24.52 6.08 15.08
CA PHE A 8 25.38 5.61 13.97
C PHE A 8 25.09 4.15 13.56
N ALA A 9 24.78 3.98 12.26
CA ALA A 9 24.95 2.79 11.43
C ALA A 9 24.65 1.41 12.07
N GLY A 10 23.38 0.98 11.98
CA GLY A 10 22.95 -0.37 12.33
C GLY A 10 23.48 -1.43 11.37
N THR A 11 24.75 -1.82 11.52
CA THR A 11 25.18 -3.18 11.22
C THR A 11 24.29 -4.13 12.04
N HIS A 12 23.66 -5.08 11.37
CA HIS A 12 22.77 -6.07 11.98
C HIS A 12 23.62 -7.02 12.81
N LEU A 13 23.83 -6.68 14.08
CA LEU A 13 24.53 -7.50 15.05
C LEU A 13 23.59 -8.61 15.53
N THR A 14 23.81 -9.84 15.07
CA THR A 14 23.17 -11.02 15.65
C THR A 14 23.70 -11.26 17.06
N ARG A 15 22.84 -11.81 17.95
CA ARG A 15 23.14 -12.15 19.35
C ARG A 15 24.36 -13.08 19.56
N SER A 16 24.84 -13.73 18.49
CA SER A 16 26.14 -14.39 18.44
C SER A 16 27.02 -13.57 17.51
N GLY A 17 28.15 -13.06 18.02
CA GLY A 17 29.05 -12.11 17.35
C GLY A 17 29.83 -12.69 16.16
N ASN A 18 29.16 -13.30 15.20
CA ASN A 18 29.72 -13.71 13.92
C ASN A 18 29.29 -12.71 12.84
N LYS A 19 30.27 -12.14 12.14
CA LYS A 19 30.03 -11.30 10.96
C LYS A 19 29.72 -12.23 9.79
N VAL A 20 28.46 -12.61 9.61
CA VAL A 20 28.06 -13.33 8.40
C VAL A 20 28.11 -12.34 7.24
N THR A 21 28.82 -12.70 6.17
CA THR A 21 28.85 -11.86 4.98
C THR A 21 27.50 -11.94 4.26
N LYS A 22 27.14 -10.88 3.53
CA LYS A 22 25.85 -10.80 2.82
C LYS A 22 25.63 -11.97 1.86
N GLU A 23 26.69 -12.46 1.22
CA GLU A 23 26.61 -13.55 0.25
C GLU A 23 26.43 -14.91 0.92
N GLU A 24 27.03 -15.15 2.07
CA GLU A 24 26.80 -16.37 2.86
C GLU A 24 25.35 -16.41 3.39
N LEU A 25 24.80 -15.28 3.82
CA LEU A 25 23.39 -15.18 4.22
C LEU A 25 22.46 -15.47 3.04
N ARG A 26 22.79 -14.97 1.84
CA ARG A 26 22.01 -15.23 0.62
C ARG A 26 22.02 -16.72 0.28
N ALA A 27 23.18 -17.36 0.30
CA ALA A 27 23.30 -18.79 0.01
C ALA A 27 22.55 -19.67 1.01
N GLU A 28 22.55 -19.32 2.30
CA GLU A 28 21.83 -20.09 3.32
C GLU A 28 20.32 -19.93 3.19
N LEU A 29 19.83 -18.72 2.86
CA LEU A 29 18.41 -18.48 2.61
C LEU A 29 17.91 -19.27 1.39
N GLU A 30 18.68 -19.32 0.30
CA GLU A 30 18.32 -20.10 -0.91
C GLU A 30 18.19 -21.60 -0.59
N ARG A 31 19.08 -22.15 0.24
CA ARG A 31 19.01 -23.55 0.69
C ARG A 31 17.81 -23.83 1.58
N GLN A 32 17.40 -22.86 2.38
CA GLN A 32 16.20 -22.98 3.22
C GLN A 32 14.94 -22.94 2.37
N GLU A 33 14.90 -22.04 1.38
CA GLU A 33 13.80 -21.93 0.43
C GLU A 33 13.58 -23.25 -0.33
N GLN A 34 14.66 -23.82 -0.90
CA GLN A 34 14.57 -25.06 -1.67
C GLN A 34 14.09 -26.24 -0.79
N ARG A 35 14.66 -26.40 0.40
CA ARG A 35 14.23 -27.45 1.35
C ARG A 35 12.77 -27.28 1.77
N PHE A 36 12.31 -26.04 1.98
CA PHE A 36 10.93 -25.78 2.37
C PHE A 36 9.95 -26.13 1.25
N LYS A 37 10.28 -25.77 0.00
CA LYS A 37 9.51 -26.14 -1.20
C LYS A 37 9.41 -27.66 -1.37
N ASP A 38 10.54 -28.35 -1.27
CA ASP A 38 10.60 -29.80 -1.55
C ASP A 38 9.95 -30.66 -0.46
N VAL A 39 10.05 -30.25 0.81
CA VAL A 39 9.58 -31.06 1.95
C VAL A 39 8.12 -30.80 2.31
N TYR A 40 7.69 -29.54 2.28
CA TYR A 40 6.37 -29.16 2.79
C TYR A 40 5.38 -28.80 1.69
N GLY A 41 5.82 -28.66 0.43
CA GLY A 41 4.95 -28.32 -0.71
C GLY A 41 4.13 -27.03 -0.50
N GLY A 42 4.52 -26.22 0.48
CA GLY A 42 3.78 -25.06 0.93
C GLY A 42 4.09 -23.84 0.07
N GLU A 43 3.06 -23.06 -0.24
CA GLU A 43 3.22 -21.75 -0.87
C GLU A 43 4.07 -20.85 0.03
N ILE A 44 5.13 -20.26 -0.54
CA ILE A 44 5.92 -19.25 0.14
C ILE A 44 5.13 -17.95 0.10
N THR A 45 4.66 -17.50 1.27
CA THR A 45 4.10 -16.16 1.44
C THR A 45 5.22 -15.13 1.35
N THR A 46 5.51 -14.67 0.13
CA THR A 46 6.40 -13.55 -0.10
C THR A 46 5.71 -12.28 0.40
N TYR A 47 6.16 -11.77 1.54
CA TYR A 47 5.73 -10.47 2.06
C TYR A 47 6.37 -9.35 1.22
N ALA A 48 5.89 -9.20 -0.01
CA ALA A 48 6.13 -7.99 -0.79
C ALA A 48 5.22 -6.88 -0.23
N ALA A 49 5.73 -5.64 -0.22
CA ALA A 49 4.85 -4.50 0.00
C ALA A 49 3.74 -4.55 -1.06
N GLN A 50 2.48 -4.53 -0.64
CA GLN A 50 1.39 -4.36 -1.60
C GLN A 50 1.65 -3.06 -2.34
N PRO A 51 1.54 -3.04 -3.68
CA PRO A 51 1.63 -1.80 -4.43
C PRO A 51 0.63 -0.81 -3.84
N GLU A 52 1.02 0.46 -3.74
CA GLU A 52 0.10 1.47 -3.22
C GLU A 52 -1.23 1.38 -4.00
N PRO A 53 -2.37 1.33 -3.29
CA PRO A 53 -3.65 1.18 -3.95
C PRO A 53 -3.84 2.29 -4.97
N GLU A 54 -4.38 1.95 -6.14
CA GLU A 54 -4.61 2.91 -7.22
C GLU A 54 -5.39 4.12 -6.67
N ARG A 55 -4.71 5.27 -6.60
CA ARG A 55 -5.28 6.51 -6.09
C ARG A 55 -6.22 7.08 -7.15
N LYS A 56 -7.43 6.53 -7.26
CA LYS A 56 -8.48 7.13 -8.09
C LYS A 56 -8.69 8.58 -7.63
N PRO A 57 -8.63 9.58 -8.54
CA PRO A 57 -8.92 10.96 -8.18
C PRO A 57 -10.27 11.02 -7.48
N TRP A 58 -10.32 11.52 -6.25
CA TRP A 58 -11.56 11.56 -5.48
C TRP A 58 -12.63 12.34 -6.27
N ARG A 59 -13.70 11.64 -6.68
CA ARG A 59 -14.85 12.25 -7.33
C ARG A 59 -15.96 12.40 -6.30
N LYS A 60 -16.44 13.63 -6.09
CA LYS A 60 -17.66 13.88 -5.32
C LYS A 60 -18.83 13.18 -6.04
N ARG A 61 -19.52 12.26 -5.36
CA ARG A 61 -20.78 11.71 -5.85
C ARG A 61 -21.86 12.78 -5.70
N ALA A 62 -22.63 13.04 -6.76
CA ALA A 62 -23.77 13.94 -6.66
C ALA A 62 -24.76 13.34 -5.64
N SER A 63 -25.15 14.15 -4.66
CA SER A 63 -26.20 13.77 -3.70
C SER A 63 -27.58 13.84 -4.35
N LEU A 64 -28.59 13.21 -3.75
CA LEU A 64 -29.99 13.33 -4.22
C LEU A 64 -30.44 14.79 -4.29
N ARG A 65 -29.96 15.63 -3.37
CA ARG A 65 -30.23 17.08 -3.37
C ARG A 65 -29.59 17.78 -4.56
N ASP A 66 -28.37 17.39 -4.95
CA ASP A 66 -27.71 17.95 -6.13
C ASP A 66 -28.42 17.56 -7.44
N GLN A 67 -29.09 16.40 -7.46
CA GLN A 67 -29.90 15.97 -8.60
C GLN A 67 -31.19 16.79 -8.70
N ALA A 68 -31.96 16.88 -7.61
CA ALA A 68 -33.17 17.68 -7.56
C ALA A 68 -32.90 19.15 -7.94
N PHE A 69 -31.80 19.73 -7.45
CA PHE A 69 -31.43 21.09 -7.80
C PHE A 69 -31.16 21.28 -9.31
N LYS A 70 -30.51 20.31 -9.95
CA LYS A 70 -30.28 20.36 -11.41
C LYS A 70 -31.58 20.23 -12.19
N GLU A 71 -32.51 19.41 -11.73
CA GLU A 71 -33.83 19.26 -12.35
C GLU A 71 -34.63 20.57 -12.27
N GLU A 72 -34.60 21.26 -11.12
CA GLU A 72 -35.27 22.56 -10.98
C GLU A 72 -34.64 23.63 -11.89
N LEU A 73 -33.31 23.69 -12.01
CA LEU A 73 -32.66 24.59 -12.95
C LEU A 73 -33.06 24.30 -14.41
N GLN A 74 -33.16 23.02 -14.78
CA GLN A 74 -33.59 22.63 -16.14
C GLN A 74 -35.02 23.05 -16.44
N LYS A 75 -35.95 22.96 -15.46
CA LYS A 75 -37.33 23.41 -15.63
C LYS A 75 -37.40 24.92 -15.88
N MET A 76 -36.71 25.71 -15.05
CA MET A 76 -36.67 27.17 -15.20
C MET A 76 -36.10 27.60 -16.56
N GLU A 77 -35.05 26.91 -17.06
CA GLU A 77 -34.50 27.17 -18.40
C GLU A 77 -35.48 26.84 -19.53
N GLN A 78 -36.31 25.80 -19.37
CA GLN A 78 -37.34 25.44 -20.34
C GLN A 78 -38.45 26.48 -20.36
N ASP A 79 -38.95 26.88 -19.19
CA ASP A 79 -40.01 27.88 -19.07
C ASP A 79 -39.57 29.22 -19.70
N LEU A 80 -38.34 29.65 -19.42
CA LEU A 80 -37.77 30.88 -19.98
C LEU A 80 -37.65 30.84 -21.51
N LYS A 81 -37.35 29.66 -22.08
CA LYS A 81 -37.31 29.46 -23.55
C LYS A 81 -38.69 29.39 -24.18
N GLN A 82 -39.72 29.02 -23.43
CA GLN A 82 -41.10 29.01 -23.91
C GLN A 82 -41.73 30.41 -23.85
N GLU A 83 -41.28 31.26 -22.91
CA GLU A 83 -41.73 32.65 -22.76
C GLU A 83 -41.02 33.65 -23.69
N SER A 84 -39.91 33.26 -24.34
CA SER A 84 -39.17 34.06 -25.33
C SER A 84 -39.56 33.74 -26.77
#